data_AF-A0A445DAG3-F1
#
_entry.id   AF-A0A445DAG3-F1
#
_cell.length_a   1.000
_cell.length_b   1.000
_cell.length_c   1.000
_cell.angle_alpha   90.00
_cell.angle_beta   90.00
_cell.angle_gamma   90.00
#
_symmetry.space_group_name_H-M   'P 1'
#
loop_
_entity.id
_entity.type
_entity.pdbx_description
1 polymer ?
#
loop_
_entity_poly.entity_id
_entity_poly.type
_entity_poly.pdbx_seq_one_letter_code
_entity_poly.pdbx_strand_id
1 'polypeptide(L)'
;MKSESIFEAPTEYLVESGFVLFCRIACDPIHQFVAVTEWSGGLYVSPTIAGSRPGGLIAGAWAAMISLGKEGYLENTKTIMEATKRIQKGIEEISELYVVGRPDMTIVAFGSNVLDIFEVNDLMTSKGWHLNALQRPNSIHICVTLQHVPVVEDFLTDLKESVETVKENPGPISGGLAPIYGAAGKMPDRGMVQDLLVDYMDGTC
;
A
#
# COMPACT_ATOMS: atom_id res chain seq x y z
N MET A 1 -28.15 -25.93 -25.41
CA MET A 1 -27.65 -24.56 -25.59
C MET A 1 -28.61 -23.61 -24.89
N LYS A 2 -28.43 -23.43 -23.58
CA LYS A 2 -29.11 -22.42 -22.75
C LYS A 2 -27.99 -21.68 -22.04
N SER A 3 -27.74 -20.44 -22.44
CA SER A 3 -26.85 -19.52 -21.73
C SER A 3 -27.72 -18.60 -20.89
N GLU A 4 -27.82 -18.90 -19.60
CA GLU A 4 -28.44 -18.02 -18.62
C GLU A 4 -27.50 -16.84 -18.34
N SER A 5 -28.05 -15.64 -18.38
CA SER A 5 -27.43 -14.36 -18.06
C SER A 5 -27.17 -14.27 -16.54
N ILE A 6 -25.90 -14.21 -16.14
CA ILE A 6 -25.44 -14.14 -14.73
C ILE A 6 -25.44 -12.69 -14.18
N PHE A 7 -26.05 -11.72 -14.88
CA PHE A 7 -25.97 -10.29 -14.51
C PHE A 7 -27.31 -9.68 -14.09
N GLU A 8 -28.04 -10.30 -13.16
CA GLU A 8 -29.14 -9.62 -12.46
C GLU A 8 -29.18 -10.03 -10.98
N ALA A 9 -28.39 -9.35 -10.15
CA ALA A 9 -28.65 -9.24 -8.72
C ALA A 9 -28.42 -7.77 -8.32
N PRO A 10 -29.31 -7.14 -7.53
CA PRO A 10 -29.12 -5.78 -7.07
C PRO A 10 -28.00 -5.76 -6.02
N THR A 11 -26.83 -5.28 -6.41
CA THR A 11 -25.74 -4.97 -5.48
C THR A 11 -26.01 -3.58 -4.91
N GLU A 12 -26.16 -3.46 -3.58
CA GLU A 12 -26.16 -2.16 -2.90
C GLU A 12 -24.71 -1.78 -2.55
N TYR A 13 -24.36 -0.51 -2.76
CA TYR A 13 -23.00 0.02 -2.61
C TYR A 13 -22.99 1.16 -1.60
N LEU A 14 -21.95 1.21 -0.76
CA LEU A 14 -21.72 2.33 0.15
C LEU A 14 -20.33 2.91 -0.10
N VAL A 15 -20.31 4.21 -0.42
CA VAL A 15 -19.09 4.94 -0.78
C VAL A 15 -18.70 5.85 0.37
N GLU A 16 -17.47 5.70 0.85
CA GLU A 16 -16.84 6.62 1.78
C GLU A 16 -15.50 7.06 1.17
N SER A 17 -15.40 8.34 0.81
CA SER A 17 -14.16 8.96 0.32
C SER A 17 -13.45 8.23 -0.84
N GLY A 18 -14.21 7.54 -1.71
CA GLY A 18 -13.68 6.78 -2.86
C GLY A 18 -13.48 5.28 -2.62
N PHE A 19 -13.71 4.78 -1.41
CA PHE A 19 -13.70 3.36 -1.07
C PHE A 19 -15.12 2.79 -1.11
N VAL A 20 -15.24 1.52 -1.49
CA VAL A 20 -16.53 0.81 -1.57
C VAL A 20 -16.45 -0.46 -0.74
N LEU A 21 -17.36 -0.60 0.22
CA LEU A 21 -17.54 -1.85 0.95
C LEU A 21 -18.58 -2.71 0.21
N PHE A 22 -18.19 -3.93 -0.13
CA PHE A 22 -19.07 -4.94 -0.71
C PHE A 22 -19.46 -5.97 0.33
N CYS A 23 -20.75 -6.22 0.49
CA CYS A 23 -21.26 -7.30 1.32
C CYS A 23 -22.04 -8.31 0.45
N ARG A 24 -21.78 -9.60 0.63
CA ARG A 24 -22.46 -10.65 -0.17
C ARG A 24 -23.80 -11.01 0.48
N ILE A 25 -24.92 -10.62 -0.16
CA ILE A 25 -26.33 -11.11 -0.18
C ILE A 25 -27.01 -11.65 1.12
N ALA A 26 -26.33 -11.93 2.23
CA ALA A 26 -26.96 -12.43 3.47
C ALA A 26 -26.39 -11.83 4.77
N CYS A 27 -25.40 -10.93 4.71
CA CYS A 27 -25.14 -10.02 5.82
C CYS A 27 -26.09 -8.84 5.66
N ASP A 28 -27.14 -8.86 6.46
CA ASP A 28 -28.24 -7.91 6.45
C ASP A 28 -27.69 -6.48 6.62
N PRO A 29 -27.74 -5.60 5.59
CA PRO A 29 -27.16 -4.25 5.64
C PRO A 29 -27.71 -3.40 6.79
N ILE A 30 -28.84 -3.81 7.38
CA ILE A 30 -29.42 -3.20 8.57
C ILE A 30 -28.47 -3.13 9.77
N HIS A 31 -27.49 -4.05 9.90
CA HIS A 31 -26.55 -4.04 11.02
C HIS A 31 -25.42 -3.02 10.84
N GLN A 32 -25.21 -2.56 9.61
CA GLN A 32 -24.26 -1.48 9.32
C GLN A 32 -24.89 -0.10 9.55
N PHE A 33 -26.22 0.00 9.41
CA PHE A 33 -26.92 1.25 9.54
C PHE A 33 -27.03 1.68 11.00
N VAL A 34 -26.75 2.94 11.26
CA VAL A 34 -27.08 3.58 12.52
C VAL A 34 -28.45 4.22 12.36
N ALA A 35 -29.46 3.71 13.07
CA ALA A 35 -30.79 4.29 13.12
C ALA A 35 -31.06 4.85 14.53
N VAL A 36 -31.45 6.12 14.60
CA VAL A 36 -31.79 6.81 15.86
C VAL A 36 -33.21 7.36 15.75
N THR A 37 -34.11 6.83 16.57
CA THR A 37 -35.54 7.20 16.56
C THR A 37 -35.90 8.23 17.63
N GLU A 38 -35.18 8.24 18.76
CA GLU A 38 -35.50 9.06 19.94
C GLU A 38 -34.73 10.39 19.99
N TRP A 39 -34.12 10.81 18.89
CA TRP A 39 -33.42 12.10 18.84
C TRP A 39 -34.42 13.26 18.67
N SER A 40 -34.29 14.30 19.49
CA SER A 40 -35.16 15.49 19.42
C SER A 40 -35.12 16.23 18.07
N GLY A 41 -34.08 16.00 17.27
CA GLY A 41 -33.95 16.52 15.90
C GLY A 41 -34.76 15.75 14.85
N GLY A 42 -35.47 14.69 15.24
CA GLY A 42 -36.26 13.84 14.37
C GLY A 42 -35.58 12.50 14.03
N LEU A 43 -36.18 11.77 13.10
CA LEU A 43 -35.66 10.47 12.65
C LEU A 43 -34.31 10.65 11.95
N TYR A 44 -33.31 9.89 12.38
CA TYR A 44 -31.97 9.93 11.80
C TYR A 44 -31.52 8.51 11.38
N VAL A 45 -30.94 8.41 10.18
CA VAL A 45 -30.30 7.19 9.70
C VAL A 45 -28.98 7.53 9.00
N SER A 46 -27.94 6.76 9.26
CA SER A 46 -26.66 6.84 8.53
C SER A 46 -26.22 5.45 8.09
N PRO A 47 -25.83 5.27 6.81
CA PRO A 47 -25.40 3.97 6.32
C PRO A 47 -23.90 3.67 6.55
N THR A 48 -23.11 4.64 7.02
CA THR A 48 -21.69 4.44 7.41
C THR A 48 -21.38 5.27 8.66
N ILE A 49 -20.12 5.27 9.11
CA ILE A 49 -19.69 5.95 10.35
C ILE A 49 -19.98 7.46 10.29
N ALA A 50 -19.77 8.09 9.13
CA ALA A 50 -19.95 9.52 8.96
C ALA A 50 -21.41 9.91 8.64
N GLY A 51 -21.89 10.95 9.32
CA GLY A 51 -23.12 11.67 8.98
C GLY A 51 -22.94 12.55 7.75
N SER A 52 -22.33 13.73 7.91
CA SER A 52 -21.94 14.60 6.80
C SER A 52 -20.77 13.98 6.01
N ARG A 53 -20.83 14.03 4.66
CA ARG A 53 -19.83 13.41 3.78
C ARG A 53 -19.34 14.37 2.70
N PRO A 54 -18.05 14.33 2.34
CA PRO A 54 -17.50 15.16 1.27
C PRO A 54 -17.95 14.64 -0.10
N GLY A 55 -19.10 15.11 -0.59
CA GLY A 55 -19.67 14.69 -1.88
C GLY A 55 -18.74 14.87 -3.09
N GLY A 56 -17.79 15.81 -3.01
CA GLY A 56 -16.78 16.03 -4.05
C GLY A 56 -15.88 14.81 -4.28
N LEU A 57 -15.50 14.06 -3.24
CA LEU A 57 -14.68 12.84 -3.39
C LEU A 57 -15.46 11.72 -4.08
N ILE A 58 -16.77 11.61 -3.78
CA ILE A 58 -17.65 10.63 -4.41
C ILE A 58 -17.82 10.96 -5.90
N ALA A 59 -18.05 12.23 -6.23
CA ALA A 59 -18.13 12.69 -7.61
C ALA A 59 -16.81 12.48 -8.37
N GLY A 60 -15.66 12.73 -7.71
CA GLY A 60 -14.33 12.48 -8.26
C GLY A 60 -14.08 11.00 -8.55
N ALA A 61 -14.43 10.11 -7.63
CA ALA A 61 -14.33 8.67 -7.84
C ALA A 61 -15.20 8.19 -9.01
N TRP A 62 -16.44 8.68 -9.09
CA TRP A 62 -17.32 8.41 -10.22
C TRP A 62 -16.73 8.91 -11.55
N ALA A 63 -16.25 10.15 -11.59
CA ALA A 63 -15.64 10.72 -12.78
C ALA A 63 -14.38 9.95 -13.23
N ALA A 64 -13.57 9.47 -12.29
CA ALA A 64 -12.41 8.63 -12.59
C ALA A 64 -12.81 7.27 -13.19
N MET A 65 -13.81 6.60 -12.61
CA MET A 65 -14.31 5.33 -13.13
C MET A 65 -14.87 5.46 -14.55
N ILE A 66 -15.69 6.49 -14.79
CA ILE A 66 -16.32 6.71 -16.10
C ILE A 66 -15.30 7.17 -17.14
N SER A 67 -14.33 8.00 -16.78
CA SER A 67 -13.32 8.48 -17.73
C SER A 67 -12.34 7.39 -18.17
N LEU A 68 -11.97 6.46 -17.29
CA LEU A 68 -11.12 5.32 -17.64
C LEU A 68 -11.89 4.23 -18.39
N GLY A 69 -13.11 3.90 -17.93
CA GLY A 69 -13.86 2.75 -18.42
C GLY A 69 -13.10 1.43 -18.22
N LYS A 70 -13.68 0.34 -18.71
CA LYS A 70 -13.10 -1.01 -18.56
C LYS A 70 -11.74 -1.11 -19.26
N GLU A 71 -11.65 -0.58 -20.48
CA GLU A 71 -10.47 -0.64 -21.33
C GLU A 71 -9.30 0.12 -20.72
N GLY A 72 -9.55 1.32 -20.14
CA GLY A 72 -8.51 2.09 -19.46
C GLY A 72 -7.97 1.37 -18.21
N TYR A 73 -8.84 0.74 -17.43
CA TYR A 73 -8.38 -0.09 -16.29
C TYR A 73 -7.55 -1.28 -16.75
N LEU A 74 -7.93 -1.95 -17.84
CA LEU A 74 -7.17 -3.08 -18.38
C LEU A 74 -5.78 -2.66 -18.87
N GLU A 75 -5.68 -1.58 -19.63
CA GLU A 75 -4.41 -1.09 -20.17
C GLU A 75 -3.48 -0.60 -19.05
N ASN A 76 -4.01 0.17 -18.09
CA ASN A 76 -3.25 0.62 -16.92
C ASN A 76 -2.75 -0.57 -16.10
N THR A 77 -3.61 -1.54 -15.84
CA THR A 77 -3.23 -2.76 -15.11
C THR A 77 -2.12 -3.50 -15.85
N LYS A 78 -2.26 -3.72 -17.16
CA LYS A 78 -1.24 -4.38 -17.97
C LYS A 78 0.10 -3.64 -17.88
N THR A 79 0.09 -2.32 -18.03
CA THR A 79 1.30 -1.49 -17.97
C THR A 79 2.00 -1.59 -16.62
N ILE A 80 1.25 -1.47 -15.51
CA ILE A 80 1.82 -1.59 -14.16
C ILE A 80 2.36 -3.00 -13.93
N MET A 81 1.64 -4.03 -14.38
CA MET A 81 2.06 -5.43 -14.23
C MET A 81 3.34 -5.73 -15.01
N GLU A 82 3.51 -5.16 -16.20
CA GLU A 82 4.75 -5.27 -16.99
C GLU A 82 5.93 -4.59 -16.28
N ALA A 83 5.73 -3.37 -15.77
CA ALA A 83 6.74 -2.67 -14.98
C ALA A 83 7.12 -3.45 -13.71
N THR A 84 6.12 -4.03 -13.03
CA THR A 84 6.34 -4.82 -11.82
C THR A 84 7.18 -6.05 -12.09
N LYS A 85 6.92 -6.78 -13.19
CA LYS A 85 7.72 -7.95 -13.59
C LYS A 85 9.17 -7.57 -13.91
N ARG A 86 9.40 -6.41 -14.53
CA ARG A 86 10.76 -5.90 -14.79
C ARG A 86 11.50 -5.60 -13.49
N ILE A 87 10.84 -4.91 -12.56
CA ILE A 87 11.41 -4.63 -11.23
C ILE A 87 11.72 -5.94 -10.49
N GLN A 88 10.78 -6.88 -10.46
CA GLN A 88 10.98 -8.18 -9.81
C GLN A 88 12.20 -8.91 -10.40
N LYS A 89 12.29 -9.01 -11.73
CA LYS A 89 13.42 -9.66 -12.41
C LYS A 89 14.76 -8.94 -12.13
N GLY A 90 14.75 -7.61 -12.15
CA GLY A 90 15.95 -6.82 -11.85
C GLY A 90 16.43 -6.98 -10.41
N ILE A 91 15.51 -7.13 -9.45
CA ILE A 91 15.86 -7.44 -8.05
C ILE A 91 16.42 -8.87 -7.94
N GLU A 92 15.81 -9.85 -8.61
CA GLU A 92 16.28 -11.24 -8.62
C GLU A 92 17.66 -11.41 -9.28
N GLU A 93 18.07 -10.48 -10.14
CA GLU A 93 19.40 -10.44 -10.77
C GLU A 93 20.51 -9.90 -9.83
N ILE A 94 20.14 -9.26 -8.71
CA ILE A 94 21.08 -8.77 -7.69
C ILE A 94 21.33 -9.88 -6.66
N SER A 95 22.54 -10.43 -6.63
CA SER A 95 22.90 -11.62 -5.83
C SER A 95 22.65 -11.51 -4.32
N GLU A 96 22.73 -10.29 -3.79
CA GLU A 96 22.60 -9.98 -2.37
C GLU A 96 21.13 -9.88 -1.95
N LEU A 97 20.21 -9.72 -2.90
CA LEU A 97 18.80 -9.52 -2.64
C LEU A 97 17.99 -10.78 -2.96
N TYR A 98 16.85 -10.90 -2.30
CA TYR A 98 15.84 -11.90 -2.63
C TYR A 98 14.45 -11.29 -2.53
N VAL A 99 13.54 -11.74 -3.40
CA VAL A 99 12.13 -11.38 -3.33
C VAL A 99 11.44 -12.22 -2.25
N VAL A 100 10.65 -11.56 -1.40
CA VAL A 100 9.90 -12.22 -0.33
C VAL A 100 8.65 -12.87 -0.92
N GLY A 101 8.64 -14.20 -0.96
CA GLY A 101 7.52 -14.97 -1.50
C GLY A 101 7.46 -14.92 -3.03
N ARG A 102 6.25 -14.83 -3.58
CA ARG A 102 6.00 -14.77 -5.02
C ARG A 102 4.93 -13.71 -5.30
N PRO A 103 5.31 -12.45 -5.57
CA PRO A 103 4.35 -11.39 -5.83
C PRO A 103 3.73 -11.57 -7.22
N ASP A 104 2.42 -11.85 -7.27
CA ASP A 104 1.70 -11.98 -8.55
C ASP A 104 1.12 -10.64 -9.04
N MET A 105 1.25 -9.56 -8.26
CA MET A 105 0.62 -8.25 -8.49
C MET A 105 1.65 -7.12 -8.32
N THR A 106 1.21 -5.90 -7.98
CA THR A 106 1.98 -4.66 -8.06
C THR A 106 2.89 -4.37 -6.86
N ILE A 107 2.84 -5.18 -5.80
CA ILE A 107 3.65 -4.98 -4.59
C ILE A 107 4.78 -6.01 -4.59
N VAL A 108 6.02 -5.52 -4.62
CA VAL A 108 7.22 -6.35 -4.56
C VAL A 108 7.95 -6.07 -3.26
N ALA A 109 7.93 -7.03 -2.35
CA ALA A 109 8.73 -7.01 -1.13
C ALA A 109 10.03 -7.77 -1.37
N PHE A 110 11.15 -7.22 -0.92
CA PHE A 110 12.47 -7.82 -1.05
C PHE A 110 13.32 -7.55 0.18
N GLY A 111 14.28 -8.44 0.43
CA GLY A 111 15.18 -8.39 1.56
C GLY A 111 16.58 -8.85 1.18
N SER A 112 17.47 -8.88 2.16
CA SER A 112 18.81 -9.46 2.03
C SER A 112 19.10 -10.38 3.21
N ASN A 113 19.85 -11.46 2.95
CA ASN A 113 20.36 -12.34 4.00
C ASN A 113 21.81 -12.00 4.39
N VAL A 114 22.45 -11.11 3.64
CA VAL A 114 23.88 -10.77 3.77
C VAL A 114 24.10 -9.29 4.11
N LEU A 115 23.16 -8.41 3.79
CA LEU A 115 23.19 -6.97 4.09
C LEU A 115 22.05 -6.57 5.02
N ASP A 116 22.21 -5.44 5.73
CA ASP A 116 21.07 -4.79 6.40
C ASP A 116 20.24 -4.05 5.35
N ILE A 117 19.04 -4.57 5.08
CA ILE A 117 18.14 -4.01 4.08
C ILE A 117 17.70 -2.57 4.42
N PHE A 118 17.72 -2.18 5.69
CA PHE A 118 17.34 -0.82 6.06
C PHE A 118 18.46 0.19 5.74
N GLU A 119 19.73 -0.22 5.74
CA GLU A 119 20.83 0.64 5.28
C GLU A 119 20.71 0.90 3.77
N VAL A 120 20.34 -0.13 2.99
CA VAL A 120 20.00 0.02 1.56
C VAL A 120 18.83 0.99 1.39
N ASN A 121 17.81 0.91 2.25
CA ASN A 121 16.66 1.81 2.22
C ASN A 121 17.04 3.27 2.50
N ASP A 122 17.98 3.53 3.42
CA ASP A 122 18.45 4.88 3.73
C ASP A 122 19.21 5.49 2.54
N LEU A 123 20.02 4.70 1.82
CA LEU A 123 20.66 5.15 0.56
C LEU A 123 19.63 5.46 -0.51
N MET A 124 18.66 4.56 -0.72
CA MET A 124 17.57 4.79 -1.66
C MET A 124 16.80 6.06 -1.31
N THR A 125 16.55 6.31 -0.02
CA THR A 125 15.92 7.54 0.48
C THR A 125 16.77 8.78 0.19
N SER A 126 18.09 8.71 0.35
CA SER A 126 18.99 9.82 0.00
C SER A 126 18.98 10.17 -1.49
N LYS A 127 18.66 9.19 -2.34
CA LYS A 127 18.47 9.32 -3.79
C LYS A 127 17.05 9.74 -4.19
N GLY A 128 16.14 9.92 -3.22
CA GLY A 128 14.76 10.38 -3.42
C GLY A 128 13.71 9.26 -3.49
N TRP A 129 14.10 8.00 -3.26
CA TRP A 129 13.18 6.86 -3.26
C TRP A 129 12.61 6.61 -1.87
N HIS A 130 11.29 6.68 -1.73
CA HIS A 130 10.60 6.40 -0.47
C HIS A 130 9.96 5.01 -0.50
N LEU A 131 10.69 4.01 0.00
CA LEU A 131 10.21 2.63 0.09
C LEU A 131 9.64 2.36 1.49
N ASN A 132 8.74 1.38 1.58
CA ASN A 132 8.13 1.00 2.84
C ASN A 132 8.98 -0.03 3.56
N ALA A 133 9.47 0.34 4.75
CA ALA A 133 10.18 -0.59 5.63
C ALA A 133 9.22 -1.60 6.27
N LEU A 134 9.57 -2.88 6.17
CA LEU A 134 8.80 -4.00 6.68
C LEU A 134 9.61 -4.77 7.73
N GLN A 135 8.89 -5.46 8.61
CA GLN A 135 9.46 -6.29 9.67
C GLN A 135 8.81 -7.67 9.63
N ARG A 136 9.57 -8.71 10.01
CA ARG A 136 9.18 -10.13 10.04
C ARG A 136 8.83 -10.73 8.65
N PRO A 137 9.83 -10.96 7.77
CA PRO A 137 11.26 -10.71 7.93
C PRO A 137 11.63 -9.23 7.68
N ASN A 138 12.83 -8.81 8.08
CA ASN A 138 13.35 -7.49 7.72
C ASN A 138 13.39 -7.40 6.19
N SER A 139 12.60 -6.48 5.65
CA SER A 139 12.43 -6.33 4.21
C SER A 139 12.00 -4.90 3.91
N ILE A 140 12.02 -4.53 2.65
CA ILE A 140 11.41 -3.32 2.14
C ILE A 140 10.51 -3.67 0.97
N HIS A 141 9.48 -2.86 0.73
CA HIS A 141 8.63 -3.06 -0.44
C HIS A 141 8.43 -1.79 -1.26
N ILE A 142 8.23 -1.99 -2.55
CA ILE A 142 7.74 -0.99 -3.49
C ILE A 142 6.33 -1.37 -3.94
N CYS A 143 5.41 -0.39 -3.91
CA CYS A 143 4.10 -0.52 -4.52
C CYS A 143 4.15 0.16 -5.89
N VAL A 144 4.23 -0.64 -6.95
CA VAL A 144 4.36 -0.16 -8.32
C VAL A 144 3.02 0.44 -8.76
N THR A 145 3.10 1.66 -9.27
CA THR A 145 1.97 2.43 -9.81
C THR A 145 2.35 2.96 -11.20
N LEU A 146 1.41 3.61 -11.89
CA LEU A 146 1.68 4.21 -13.21
C LEU A 146 2.86 5.20 -13.20
N GLN A 147 3.13 5.86 -12.06
CA GLN A 147 4.24 6.81 -11.93
C GLN A 147 5.62 6.14 -12.00
N HIS A 148 5.69 4.84 -11.72
CA HIS A 148 6.94 4.09 -11.69
C HIS A 148 7.34 3.56 -13.06
N VAL A 149 6.40 3.45 -14.00
CA VAL A 149 6.60 2.90 -15.35
C VAL A 149 7.78 3.55 -16.10
N PRO A 150 7.92 4.89 -16.14
CA PRO A 150 9.03 5.51 -16.86
C PRO A 150 10.39 5.41 -16.14
N VAL A 151 10.41 5.12 -14.84
CA VAL A 151 11.60 5.19 -13.98
C VAL A 151 12.06 3.82 -13.46
N VAL A 152 11.59 2.73 -14.08
CA VAL A 152 11.95 1.36 -13.68
C VAL A 152 13.47 1.14 -13.75
N GLU A 153 14.12 1.60 -14.82
CA GLU A 153 15.55 1.39 -15.02
C GLU A 153 16.39 2.26 -14.07
N ASP A 154 15.94 3.49 -13.80
CA ASP A 154 16.58 4.38 -12.83
C ASP A 154 16.50 3.76 -11.43
N PHE A 155 15.33 3.24 -11.05
CA PHE A 155 15.14 2.53 -9.79
C PHE A 155 16.09 1.34 -9.63
N LEU A 156 16.20 0.48 -10.65
CA LEU A 156 17.06 -0.70 -10.60
C LEU A 156 18.55 -0.33 -10.57
N THR A 157 18.95 0.72 -11.29
CA THR A 157 20.31 1.25 -11.27
C THR A 157 20.65 1.77 -9.88
N ASP A 158 19.78 2.61 -9.32
CA ASP A 158 19.97 3.17 -7.99
C ASP A 158 20.00 2.12 -6.89
N LEU A 159 19.14 1.10 -7.00
CA LEU A 159 19.10 -0.02 -6.06
C LEU A 159 20.41 -0.81 -6.10
N LYS A 160 20.92 -1.11 -7.30
CA LYS A 160 22.18 -1.84 -7.47
C LYS A 160 23.35 -1.06 -6.89
N GLU A 161 23.45 0.23 -7.19
CA GLU A 161 24.49 1.10 -6.61
C GLU A 161 24.39 1.19 -5.08
N SER A 162 23.18 1.25 -4.54
CA SER A 162 22.95 1.29 -3.09
C SER A 162 23.40 -0.02 -2.42
N VAL A 163 23.10 -1.16 -3.04
CA VAL A 163 23.55 -2.48 -2.58
C VAL A 163 25.06 -2.59 -2.57
N GLU A 164 25.74 -2.17 -3.65
CA GLU A 164 27.21 -2.20 -3.71
C GLU A 164 27.83 -1.26 -2.67
N THR A 165 27.24 -0.07 -2.45
CA THR A 165 27.73 0.87 -1.43
C THR A 165 27.66 0.29 -0.02
N VAL A 166 26.54 -0.34 0.36
CA VAL A 166 26.39 -0.99 1.68
C VAL A 166 27.34 -2.19 1.81
N LYS A 167 27.58 -2.90 0.72
CA LYS A 167 28.51 -4.03 0.69
C LYS A 167 29.97 -3.61 0.88
N GLU A 168 30.38 -2.48 0.29
CA GLU A 168 31.73 -1.93 0.45
C GLU A 168 31.93 -1.27 1.82
N ASN A 169 30.92 -0.54 2.32
CA ASN A 169 30.98 0.19 3.57
C ASN A 169 29.75 -0.12 4.45
N PRO A 170 29.73 -1.28 5.13
CA PRO A 170 28.62 -1.64 5.99
C PRO A 170 28.57 -0.72 7.21
N GLY A 171 27.39 -0.19 7.51
CA GLY A 171 27.16 0.69 8.66
C GLY A 171 26.11 1.77 8.41
N PRO A 172 25.46 2.25 9.49
CA PRO A 172 24.35 3.18 9.37
C PRO A 172 24.82 4.54 8.85
N ILE A 173 24.03 5.09 7.94
CA ILE A 173 24.26 6.44 7.43
C ILE A 173 23.78 7.45 8.46
N SER A 174 24.55 8.53 8.62
CA SER A 174 24.21 9.63 9.52
C SER A 174 22.86 10.25 9.12
N GLY A 175 21.85 10.13 9.99
CA GLY A 175 20.51 10.68 9.78
C GLY A 175 19.50 9.73 9.12
N GLY A 176 19.90 8.48 8.85
CA GLY A 176 19.02 7.43 8.33
C GLY A 176 18.05 6.86 9.38
N LEU A 177 16.99 6.19 8.91
CA LEU A 177 15.99 5.55 9.77
C LEU A 177 16.29 4.07 10.02
N ALA A 178 17.35 3.50 9.40
CA ALA A 178 17.74 2.11 9.61
C ALA A 178 17.93 1.72 11.08
N PRO A 179 18.57 2.54 11.94
CA PRO A 179 18.70 2.21 13.35
C PRO A 179 17.34 2.12 14.07
N ILE A 180 16.37 2.95 13.70
CA ILE A 180 15.03 2.99 14.30
C ILE A 180 14.24 1.73 13.90
N TYR A 181 14.20 1.42 12.60
CA TYR A 181 13.50 0.22 12.12
C TYR A 181 14.17 -1.07 12.60
N GLY A 182 15.51 -1.10 12.63
CA GLY A 182 16.30 -2.21 13.18
C GLY A 182 16.07 -2.42 14.68
N ALA A 183 16.02 -1.33 15.47
CA ALA A 183 15.71 -1.39 16.90
C ALA A 183 14.27 -1.85 17.16
N ALA A 184 13.29 -1.28 16.44
CA ALA A 184 11.88 -1.65 16.57
C ALA A 184 11.60 -3.10 16.19
N GLY A 185 12.34 -3.65 15.22
CA GLY A 185 12.27 -5.07 14.87
C GLY A 185 12.76 -5.99 16.00
N LYS A 186 13.79 -5.56 16.74
CA LYS A 186 14.45 -6.34 17.81
C LYS A 186 13.79 -6.18 19.19
N MET A 187 12.96 -5.16 19.40
CA MET A 187 12.30 -4.94 20.69
C MET A 187 11.31 -6.07 21.02
N PRO A 188 11.50 -6.78 22.16
CA PRO A 188 10.59 -7.82 22.60
C PRO A 188 9.32 -7.23 23.23
N ASP A 189 9.44 -6.07 23.89
CA ASP A 189 8.30 -5.35 24.48
C ASP A 189 7.57 -4.52 23.40
N ARG A 190 6.31 -4.88 23.15
CA ARG A 190 5.45 -4.17 22.19
C ARG A 190 4.72 -2.99 22.81
N GLY A 191 4.64 -2.88 24.14
CA GLY A 191 4.10 -1.72 24.84
C GLY A 191 4.96 -0.48 24.59
N MET A 192 6.29 -0.61 24.70
CA MET A 192 7.21 0.50 24.39
C MET A 192 7.10 0.99 22.94
N VAL A 193 6.87 0.08 21.99
CA VAL A 193 6.64 0.47 20.58
C VAL A 193 5.33 1.25 20.44
N GLN A 194 4.29 0.85 21.17
CA GLN A 194 3.02 1.58 21.19
C GLN A 194 3.19 2.99 21.75
N ASP A 195 3.87 3.15 22.87
CA ASP A 195 4.11 4.46 23.49
C ASP A 195 4.89 5.38 22.55
N LEU A 196 5.95 4.87 21.92
CA LEU A 196 6.72 5.61 20.91
C LEU A 196 5.86 6.09 19.74
N LEU A 197 4.91 5.26 19.26
CA LEU A 197 4.01 5.63 18.17
C LEU A 197 3.01 6.69 18.59
N VAL A 198 2.52 6.65 19.83
CA VAL A 198 1.63 7.67 20.38
C VAL A 198 2.36 8.99 20.53
N ASP A 199 3.56 8.99 21.12
CA ASP A 199 4.39 10.18 21.27
C ASP A 199 4.74 10.82 19.92
N TYR A 200 5.02 9.99 18.90
CA TYR A 200 5.24 10.49 17.55
C TYR A 200 4.00 11.21 16.99
N MET A 201 2.81 10.62 17.13
CA MET A 201 1.58 11.25 16.67
C MET A 201 1.29 12.56 17.42
N ASP A 202 1.51 12.59 18.74
CA ASP A 202 1.34 13.80 19.56
C ASP A 202 2.27 14.93 19.10
N GLY A 203 3.52 14.60 18.78
CA GLY A 203 4.50 15.58 18.26
C GLY A 203 4.24 16.09 16.85
N THR A 204 3.34 15.46 16.09
CA THR A 204 2.97 15.90 14.72
C THR A 204 1.68 16.72 14.66
N CYS A 205 0.96 16.84 15.78
CA CYS A 205 -0.22 17.69 15.92
C CYS A 205 0.18 19.13 16.25
#